data_AF-A0AAE3CEW4-F1
#
_entry.id   AF-A0AAE3CEW4-F1
#
_cell.length_a   1.000
_cell.length_b   1.000
_cell.length_c   1.000
_cell.angle_alpha   90.00
_cell.angle_beta   90.00
_cell.angle_gamma   90.00
#
_symmetry.space_group_name_H-M   'P 1'
#
loop_
_entity.id
_entity.type
_entity.pdbx_description
1 polymer ?
#
loop_
_entity_poly.entity_id
_entity_poly.type
_entity_poly.pdbx_seq_one_letter_code
_entity_poly.pdbx_strand_id
1 'polypeptide(L)' 'IDNAPSCETVPAAAEELGHKVLEVTKIDETTWKIIIRKS' A
#
# COMPACT_ATOMS: atom_id res chain seq x y z
N ILE A 1 9.18 11.44 2.21
CA ILE A 1 9.43 10.21 3.01
C ILE A 1 9.34 9.08 2.01
N ASP A 2 10.48 8.74 1.42
CA ASP A 2 10.68 7.60 0.53
C ASP A 2 11.27 6.50 1.41
N ASN A 3 10.40 5.71 2.05
CA ASN A 3 10.85 4.62 2.89
C ASN A 3 10.23 3.32 2.37
N ALA A 4 11.10 2.49 1.78
CA ALA A 4 10.83 1.13 1.30
C ALA A 4 9.93 0.26 2.21
N PRO A 5 9.95 0.33 3.56
CA PRO A 5 9.00 -0.44 4.40
C PRO A 5 7.52 -0.03 4.27
N SER A 6 7.20 1.07 3.57
CA SER A 6 5.81 1.47 3.33
C SER A 6 5.06 0.49 2.40
N CYS A 7 5.77 -0.31 1.62
CA CYS A 7 5.17 -1.28 0.71
C CYS A 7 4.49 -2.45 1.44
N GLU A 8 4.99 -2.86 2.60
CA GLU A 8 4.42 -3.97 3.38
C GLU A 8 3.51 -3.46 4.50
N THR A 9 3.88 -2.32 5.10
CA THR A 9 3.13 -1.76 6.24
C THR A 9 1.85 -1.03 5.83
N VAL A 10 1.80 -0.38 4.67
CA VAL A 10 0.59 0.33 4.22
C VAL A 10 -0.54 -0.64 3.84
N PRO A 11 -0.30 -1.72 3.08
CA PRO A 11 -1.36 -2.70 2.81
C PRO A 11 -1.83 -3.40 4.08
N ALA A 12 -0.90 -3.84 4.94
CA ALA A 12 -1.24 -4.52 6.19
C ALA A 12 -2.08 -3.61 7.12
N ALA A 13 -1.67 -2.35 7.32
CA ALA A 13 -2.43 -1.40 8.12
C ALA A 13 -3.81 -1.08 7.51
N ALA A 14 -3.90 -1.03 6.18
CA ALA A 14 -5.18 -0.81 5.50
C ALA A 14 -6.16 -1.96 5.73
N GLU A 15 -5.68 -3.22 5.70
CA GLU A 15 -6.49 -4.40 6.02
C GLU A 15 -6.93 -4.42 7.50
N GLU A 16 -6.03 -4.12 8.43
CA GLU A 16 -6.37 -4.02 9.87
C GLU A 16 -7.43 -2.94 10.16
N LEU A 17 -7.44 -1.85 9.38
CA LEU A 17 -8.43 -0.78 9.46
C LEU A 17 -9.76 -1.12 8.73
N GLY A 18 -9.90 -2.33 8.19
CA GLY A 18 -11.10 -2.78 7.49
C GLY A 18 -11.25 -2.19 6.08
N HIS A 19 -10.19 -1.62 5.53
CA HIS A 19 -10.13 -1.21 4.14
C HIS A 19 -9.64 -2.35 3.27
N LYS A 20 -10.18 -2.46 2.05
CA LYS A 20 -9.79 -3.52 1.13
C LYS A 20 -8.67 -3.03 0.23
N VAL A 21 -7.50 -3.65 0.32
CA VAL A 21 -6.42 -3.43 -0.65
C VAL A 21 -6.81 -4.11 -1.96
N LEU A 22 -6.83 -3.34 -3.05
CA LEU A 22 -7.21 -3.83 -4.37
C LEU A 22 -5.99 -4.17 -5.22
N GLU A 23 -4.95 -3.34 -5.16
CA GLU A 23 -3.78 -3.46 -6.01
C GLU A 23 -2.55 -2.87 -5.31
N VAL A 24 -1.42 -3.55 -5.42
CA VAL A 24 -0.10 -3.05 -5.04
C VAL A 24 0.81 -3.26 -6.24
N THR A 25 1.32 -2.19 -6.84
CA THR A 25 2.16 -2.24 -8.04
C THR A 25 3.39 -1.36 -7.87
N LYS A 26 4.57 -1.92 -8.16
CA LYS A 26 5.82 -1.17 -8.20
C LYS A 26 5.90 -0.40 -9.53
N ILE A 27 6.03 0.93 -9.48
CA ILE A 27 6.12 1.76 -10.68
C ILE A 27 7.59 2.00 -11.06
N ASP A 28 8.48 2.15 -10.08
CA ASP A 28 9.93 2.26 -10.29
C ASP A 28 10.69 1.77 -9.05
N GLU A 29 12.03 1.86 -9.04
CA GLU A 29 12.88 1.33 -7.99
C GLU A 29 12.50 1.82 -6.58
N THR A 30 11.95 3.04 -6.49
CA THR A 30 11.59 3.73 -5.24
C THR A 30 10.09 3.94 -5.06
N THR A 31 9.30 3.89 -6.13
CA THR A 31 7.88 4.28 -6.12
C THR A 31 6.93 3.09 -6.22
N TRP A 32 5.88 3.14 -5.39
CA TRP A 32 4.80 2.16 -5.36
C TRP A 32 3.45 2.82 -5.51
N LYS A 33 2.55 2.17 -6.24
CA LYS A 33 1.14 2.51 -6.33
C LYS A 33 0.33 1.50 -5.56
N ILE A 34 -0.44 1.97 -4.59
CA ILE A 34 -1.32 1.15 -3.78
C ILE A 34 -2.75 1.69 -3.96
N ILE A 35 -3.66 0.84 -4.45
CA ILE A 35 -5.08 1.16 -4.59
C ILE A 35 -5.82 0.55 -3.42
N ILE A 36 -6.43 1.40 -2.60
CA ILE A 36 -7.22 0.99 -1.44
C ILE A 36 -8.67 1.42 -1.67
N ARG A 37 -9.60 0.47 -1.52
CA ARG A 37 -11.02 0.78 -1.44
C ARG A 37 -11.38 1.03 0.01
N LYS A 38 -11.76 2.27 0.31
CA LYS A 38 -12.36 2.62 1.59
C LYS A 38 -13.73 1.94 1.70
N SER A 39 -13.91 1.20 2.78
CA SER A 39 -15.22 0.66 3.21
C SER A 39 -16.01 1.74 3.93
#